data_AF-A0A935MXM0-F1
#
_entry.id   AF-A0A935MXM0-F1
#
_cell.length_a   1.000
_cell.length_b   1.000
_cell.length_c   1.000
_cell.angle_alpha   90.00
_cell.angle_beta   90.00
_cell.angle_gamma   90.00
#
_symmetry.space_group_name_H-M   'P 1'
#
loop_
_entity.id
_entity.type
_entity.pdbx_description
1 polymer ?
#
loop_
_entity_poly.entity_id
_entity_poly.type
_entity_poly.pdbx_seq_one_letter_code
_entity_poly.pdbx_strand_id
1 'polypeptide(L)'
;MEIRNVLSSVYKNDDPIKKSSGKSPDVTKKDKIEISKQAIAMQNTGETKNLAEIQKKIDSGFYNSDEVLSKVADSILKEIGK
;
A
#
# COMPACT_ATOMS: atom_id res chain seq x y z
N MET A 1 25.01 -21.06 -7.33
CA MET A 1 23.69 -21.59 -6.91
C MET A 1 22.66 -20.71 -7.59
N GLU A 2 21.86 -21.24 -8.51
CA GLU A 2 20.91 -20.47 -9.31
C GLU A 2 19.48 -20.87 -8.94
N ILE A 3 18.63 -19.87 -8.66
CA ILE A 3 17.22 -20.09 -8.27
C ILE A 3 16.36 -19.99 -9.52
N ARG A 4 15.75 -21.11 -9.94
CA ARG A 4 14.80 -21.14 -11.05
C ARG A 4 13.40 -20.78 -10.54
N ASN A 5 12.73 -19.87 -11.25
CA ASN A 5 11.35 -19.47 -10.97
C ASN A 5 10.38 -20.59 -11.38
N VAL A 6 9.72 -21.23 -10.42
CA VAL A 6 8.67 -22.22 -10.67
C VAL A 6 7.32 -21.50 -10.79
N LEU A 7 6.71 -21.56 -11.97
CA LEU A 7 5.35 -21.08 -12.20
C LEU A 7 4.37 -22.02 -11.47
N SER A 8 3.67 -21.51 -10.46
CA SER A 8 2.61 -22.24 -9.75
C SER A 8 1.38 -22.40 -10.65
N SER A 9 1.36 -23.43 -11.49
CA SER A 9 0.16 -23.88 -12.21
C SER A 9 -0.52 -24.99 -11.40
N VAL A 10 -1.28 -24.63 -10.37
CA VAL A 10 -2.20 -25.58 -9.71
C VAL A 10 -3.42 -24.84 -9.18
N TYR A 11 -4.32 -24.42 -10.08
CA TYR A 11 -5.74 -24.33 -9.76
C TYR A 11 -6.50 -24.70 -11.04
N LYS A 12 -6.99 -25.94 -11.10
CA LYS A 12 -7.97 -26.38 -12.10
C LYS A 12 -9.33 -26.29 -11.42
N ASN A 13 -10.17 -25.34 -11.86
CA ASN A 13 -11.56 -25.30 -11.44
C ASN A 13 -12.33 -26.29 -12.34
N ASP A 14 -12.57 -27.50 -11.85
CA ASP A 14 -13.41 -28.51 -12.52
C ASP A 14 -14.89 -28.30 -12.18
N ASP A 15 -15.40 -27.08 -12.38
CA ASP A 15 -16.85 -26.84 -12.34
C ASP A 15 -17.43 -26.96 -13.75
N PRO A 16 -18.44 -27.82 -14.01
CA PRO A 16 -19.11 -27.82 -15.29
C PRO A 16 -19.96 -26.55 -15.41
N ILE A 17 -19.40 -25.51 -16.02
CA ILE A 17 -20.12 -24.27 -16.35
C ILE A 17 -21.23 -24.63 -17.34
N LYS A 18 -22.45 -24.72 -16.81
CA LYS A 18 -23.69 -24.83 -17.57
C LYS A 18 -23.77 -23.63 -18.52
N LYS A 19 -23.68 -23.88 -19.83
CA LYS A 19 -23.90 -22.86 -20.88
C LYS A 19 -25.34 -22.36 -20.81
N SER A 20 -25.58 -21.26 -20.12
CA SER A 20 -26.75 -20.42 -20.35
C SER A 20 -26.40 -19.42 -21.45
N SER A 21 -26.97 -19.61 -22.63
CA SER A 21 -27.02 -18.63 -23.70
C SER A 21 -27.72 -17.35 -23.23
N GLY A 22 -26.93 -16.34 -22.86
CA GLY A 22 -27.42 -15.02 -22.46
C GLY A 22 -26.42 -13.97 -22.89
N LYS A 23 -26.85 -13.08 -23.79
CA LYS A 23 -26.20 -11.86 -24.28
C LYS A 23 -25.00 -11.39 -23.42
N SER A 24 -23.80 -11.41 -24.00
CA SER A 24 -22.62 -10.75 -23.45
C SER A 24 -22.87 -9.24 -23.33
N PRO A 25 -22.85 -8.63 -22.13
CA PRO A 25 -22.71 -7.20 -22.03
C PRO A 25 -21.27 -6.85 -22.43
N ASP A 26 -21.18 -6.03 -23.46
CA ASP A 26 -19.97 -5.43 -24.01
C ASP A 26 -19.17 -4.70 -22.90
N VAL A 27 -18.06 -5.28 -22.43
CA VAL A 27 -17.18 -4.75 -21.36
C VAL A 27 -16.22 -3.69 -21.91
N THR A 28 -16.65 -2.83 -22.84
CA THR A 28 -15.76 -1.87 -23.53
C THR A 28 -15.86 -0.44 -23.06
N LYS A 29 -16.46 -0.17 -21.89
CA LYS A 29 -16.41 1.16 -21.27
C LYS A 29 -15.98 1.04 -19.81
N LYS A 30 -14.67 1.08 -19.59
CA LYS A 30 -14.12 1.42 -18.28
C LYS A 30 -14.42 2.90 -18.03
N ASP A 31 -15.16 3.20 -16.97
CA ASP A 31 -15.36 4.58 -16.53
C ASP A 31 -13.99 5.22 -16.27
N LYS A 32 -13.69 6.30 -17.00
CA LYS A 32 -12.46 7.07 -16.78
C LYS A 32 -12.71 8.03 -15.63
N ILE A 33 -12.07 7.78 -14.49
CA ILE A 33 -12.03 8.74 -13.39
C ILE A 33 -11.06 9.85 -13.81
N GLU A 34 -11.58 11.04 -14.11
CA GLU A 34 -10.76 12.21 -14.41
C GLU A 34 -10.26 12.83 -13.11
N ILE A 35 -9.01 12.54 -12.75
CA ILE A 35 -8.33 13.21 -11.65
C ILE A 35 -7.80 14.54 -12.17
N SER A 36 -8.11 15.64 -11.48
CA SER A 36 -7.63 16.96 -11.88
C SER A 36 -6.09 16.97 -11.93
N LYS A 37 -5.51 17.68 -12.90
CA LYS A 37 -4.05 17.83 -13.03
C LYS A 37 -3.41 18.34 -11.72
N GLN A 38 -4.17 19.12 -10.97
CA GLN A 38 -3.79 19.63 -9.65
C GLN A 38 -3.70 18.53 -8.59
N ALA A 39 -4.67 17.60 -8.54
CA ALA A 39 -4.66 16.49 -7.59
C ALA A 39 -3.50 15.50 -7.84
N ILE A 40 -3.17 15.23 -9.12
CA ILE A 40 -2.00 14.38 -9.49
C ILE A 40 -0.68 15.05 -9.06
N ALA A 41 -0.59 16.38 -9.18
CA ALA A 41 0.61 17.13 -8.77
C ALA A 41 0.81 17.13 -7.24
N MET A 42 -0.28 17.10 -6.46
CA MET A 42 -0.21 17.06 -4.99
C MET A 42 0.22 15.69 -4.44
N GLN A 43 0.01 14.60 -5.18
CA GLN A 43 0.32 13.25 -4.70
C GLN A 43 1.82 12.92 -4.71
N ASN A 44 2.61 13.57 -5.57
CA ASN A 44 3.99 13.15 -5.86
C ASN A 44 5.08 13.85 -5.03
N THR A 45 4.73 14.74 -4.09
CA THR A 45 5.73 15.61 -3.45
C THR A 45 6.15 15.18 -2.04
N GLY A 46 5.49 14.18 -1.44
CA GLY A 46 5.63 13.89 -0.02
C GLY A 46 6.50 12.68 0.38
N GLU A 47 6.62 11.65 -0.46
CA GLU A 47 7.04 10.34 0.08
C GLU A 47 8.55 10.08 0.05
N THR A 48 9.27 10.53 -0.96
CA THR A 48 10.68 10.11 -1.16
C THR A 48 11.69 10.93 -0.38
N LYS A 49 11.41 12.22 -0.09
CA LYS A 49 12.33 13.11 0.65
C LYS A 49 12.53 12.68 2.10
N ASN A 50 11.56 11.99 2.68
CA ASN A 50 11.57 11.66 4.09
C ASN A 50 12.41 10.42 4.40
N LEU A 51 12.61 9.49 3.45
CA LEU A 51 13.29 8.22 3.74
C LEU A 51 14.76 8.40 4.13
N ALA A 52 15.50 9.28 3.45
CA ALA A 52 16.91 9.52 3.77
C ALA A 52 17.08 10.16 5.16
N GLU A 53 16.19 11.08 5.53
CA GLU A 53 16.21 11.71 6.85
C GLU A 53 15.77 10.74 7.96
N ILE A 54 14.78 9.91 7.68
CA ILE A 54 14.34 8.85 8.60
C ILE A 54 15.51 7.88 8.86
N GLN A 55 16.21 7.44 7.81
CA GLN A 55 17.37 6.58 7.96
C GLN A 55 18.44 7.22 8.86
N LYS A 56 18.77 8.49 8.61
CA LYS A 56 19.73 9.23 9.43
C LYS A 56 19.30 9.32 10.91
N LYS A 57 18.01 9.51 11.17
CA LYS A 57 17.46 9.55 12.55
C LYS A 57 17.49 8.18 13.23
N ILE A 58 17.31 7.10 12.48
CA ILE A 58 17.48 5.72 12.99
C ILE A 58 18.94 5.51 13.37
N ASP A 59 19.88 5.83 12.46
CA ASP A 59 21.32 5.62 12.67
C ASP A 59 21.84 6.46 13.85
N SER A 60 21.32 7.67 14.05
CA SER A 60 21.70 8.54 15.17
C SER A 60 21.02 8.14 16.49
N GLY A 61 20.20 7.09 16.53
CA GLY A 61 19.44 6.68 17.71
C GLY A 61 18.43 7.72 18.19
N PHE A 62 18.02 8.67 17.33
CA PHE A 62 17.16 9.80 17.71
C PHE A 62 15.85 9.34 18.35
N TYR A 63 15.26 8.28 17.81
CA TYR A 63 14.01 7.71 18.32
C TYR A 63 14.14 7.00 19.67
N ASN A 64 15.36 6.65 20.09
CA ASN A 64 15.64 6.05 21.39
C ASN A 64 15.97 7.09 22.47
N SER A 65 15.93 8.38 22.14
CA SER A 65 16.13 9.44 23.14
C SER A 65 14.96 9.51 24.12
N ASP A 66 15.28 9.80 25.39
CA ASP A 66 14.27 9.89 26.45
C ASP A 66 13.16 10.90 26.14
N GLU A 67 13.50 11.99 25.45
CA GLU A 67 12.53 13.01 25.02
C GLU A 67 11.49 12.42 24.05
N VAL A 68 11.95 11.69 23.03
CA VAL A 68 11.06 11.08 22.03
C VAL A 68 10.23 9.97 22.67
N LEU A 69 10.84 9.14 23.52
CA LEU A 69 10.14 8.08 24.23
C LEU A 69 9.05 8.62 25.16
N SER A 70 9.35 9.67 25.94
CA SER A 70 8.36 10.31 26.83
C SER A 70 7.18 10.86 26.04
N LYS A 71 7.44 11.55 24.93
CA LYS A 71 6.38 12.11 24.09
C LYS A 71 5.47 11.03 23.50
N VAL A 72 6.06 9.90 23.08
CA VAL A 72 5.30 8.76 22.57
C VAL A 72 4.47 8.12 23.69
N ALA A 73 5.06 7.91 24.87
CA ALA A 73 4.36 7.36 26.03
C ALA A 73 3.16 8.23 26.44
N ASP A 74 3.34 9.55 26.53
CA ASP A 74 2.27 10.50 26.84
C ASP A 74 1.13 10.45 25.81
N SER A 75 1.49 10.33 24.53
CA SER A 75 0.50 10.23 23.45
C SER A 75 -0.32 8.95 23.53
N ILE A 76 0.35 7.81 23.81
CA ILE A 76 -0.30 6.51 24.01
C ILE A 76 -1.24 6.57 25.22
N LEU A 77 -0.76 7.10 26.35
CA LEU A 77 -1.56 7.25 27.57
C LEU A 77 -2.81 8.11 27.33
N LYS A 78 -2.68 9.20 26.56
CA LYS A 78 -3.80 10.07 26.19
C LYS A 78 -4.83 9.38 25.29
N GLU A 79 -4.40 8.46 24.44
CA GLU A 79 -5.28 7.72 23.54
C GLU A 79 -6.01 6.58 24.26
N ILE A 80 -5.32 5.87 25.16
CA ILE A 80 -5.88 4.74 25.92
C ILE A 80 -6.71 5.22 27.12
N GLY A 81 -6.36 6.35 27.73
CA GLY A 81 -7.06 6.91 28.90
C GLY A 81 -8.37 7.64 28.58
N LYS A 82 -8.89 7.49 27.36
CA LYS A 82 -10.15 8.08 26.89
C LYS A 82 -11.32 7.11 26.99
#